data_AF-A0A971WCS2-F1
#
_entry.id   AF-A0A971WCS2-F1
#
_cell.length_a   1.000
_cell.length_b   1.000
_cell.length_c   1.000
_cell.angle_alpha   90.00
_cell.angle_beta   90.00
_cell.angle_gamma   90.00
#
_symmetry.space_group_name_H-M   'P 1'
#
loop_
_entity.id
_entity.type
_entity.pdbx_description
1 polymer ?
#
loop_
_entity_poly.entity_id
_entity_poly.type
_entity_poly.pdbx_seq_one_letter_code
_entity_poly.pdbx_strand_id
1 'polypeptide(L)'
;MDFDTMIDNGDLNPFTDGVFVVGAALGRYYLNGLLPIDIPAGLNFEQTISAVFEWFLSVYGGLFNTAAFSPSDTVWQKIDKIIFGIIPVNWLPAAFTGSEYLLMDWLLGNILDFDYVGLLSIVKRNPLSELNLGVTKVLLNTVSRALSMFIGGQTILPMNLPTFESVFTKVNMRAFIQNLCLHLYPNSSALLGSLFPLLSQVMGIWTKDTYVRKPAAGTPLVGITALQNLLDAYTPRNLNENLQYDQPGYNFFGAEDFRELRNYFNYKQAKAEVQDLLDAYDEDPESLDLQLNTEAAYRVTFYFNRLQKRPALVATQLTNELIKAYDRELDESLYTATSWAAYQRALTFAEKVRVDAIISVPISFPGIRQSTVSAARQNLFKAIKGLKDYIDFADYTQLDQYIRDAQQRLANLPQGIYTESSILNLEEAIVMAQQVDRQIQFDGQDIVDEAASQLYTAIYGLNFIDDPQILPIFNSSHDYWGNPITPVVDPIRKLIYGLTSGGFNADFFETLGGAAIAVTPTQQGSGTGTRVRLLNAPGGSPINSYQVLVYGDINGDGNIDDGDSAMIIDHENGVGSNWTTASEKRAAADVNGDGNIDAIDAGIIADCLNYLKTIDQTTGAATLIS
;
A
#
# COMPACT_ATOMS: atom_id res chain seq x y z
N MET A 1 24.98 4.36 -31.55
CA MET A 1 26.12 3.42 -31.61
C MET A 1 25.53 2.03 -31.50
N ASP A 2 26.06 1.09 -32.26
CA ASP A 2 25.67 -0.31 -32.17
C ASP A 2 26.74 -1.03 -31.33
N PHE A 3 26.48 -1.14 -30.02
CA PHE A 3 27.47 -1.68 -29.09
C PHE A 3 27.67 -3.18 -29.27
N ASP A 4 26.67 -3.92 -29.74
CA ASP A 4 26.78 -5.35 -30.01
C ASP A 4 27.77 -5.58 -31.16
N THR A 5 27.61 -4.86 -32.27
CA THR A 5 28.55 -4.90 -33.39
C THR A 5 29.98 -4.51 -32.95
N MET A 6 30.13 -3.54 -32.03
CA MET A 6 31.44 -3.16 -31.51
C MET A 6 32.06 -4.27 -30.62
N ILE A 7 31.25 -5.01 -29.87
CA ILE A 7 31.71 -6.17 -29.10
C ILE A 7 32.12 -7.30 -30.04
N ASP A 8 31.30 -7.61 -31.05
CA ASP A 8 31.55 -8.68 -32.02
C ASP A 8 32.81 -8.42 -32.86
N ASN A 9 33.07 -7.15 -33.19
CA ASN A 9 34.28 -6.73 -33.91
C ASN A 9 35.53 -6.65 -33.00
N GLY A 10 35.38 -6.80 -31.67
CA GLY A 10 36.46 -6.63 -30.70
C GLY A 10 36.86 -5.17 -30.43
N ASP A 11 36.09 -4.20 -30.92
CA ASP A 11 36.30 -2.76 -30.69
C ASP A 11 35.85 -2.32 -29.28
N LEU A 12 35.04 -3.13 -28.60
CA LEU A 12 34.54 -2.90 -27.25
C LEU A 12 34.72 -4.15 -26.39
N ASN A 13 35.52 -4.07 -25.33
CA ASN A 13 35.67 -5.19 -24.39
C ASN A 13 34.63 -5.09 -23.26
N PRO A 14 33.63 -5.99 -23.19
CA PRO A 14 32.60 -5.95 -22.17
C PRO A 14 33.12 -6.30 -20.76
N PHE A 15 34.30 -6.93 -20.66
CA PHE A 15 34.89 -7.40 -19.40
C PHE A 15 35.87 -6.39 -18.77
N THR A 16 36.14 -5.26 -19.42
CA THR A 16 37.07 -4.24 -18.90
C THR A 16 36.46 -2.84 -18.97
N ASP A 17 36.69 -2.13 -20.06
CA ASP A 17 36.47 -0.70 -20.24
C ASP A 17 35.18 -0.40 -21.01
N GLY A 18 34.54 -1.43 -21.57
CA GLY A 18 33.32 -1.27 -22.36
C GLY A 18 32.16 -0.63 -21.58
N VAL A 19 32.08 -0.87 -20.27
CA VAL A 19 31.08 -0.23 -19.40
C VAL A 19 31.26 1.29 -19.34
N PHE A 20 32.50 1.80 -19.36
CA PHE A 20 32.77 3.24 -19.33
C PHE A 20 32.42 3.89 -20.67
N VAL A 21 32.67 3.20 -21.79
CA VAL A 21 32.31 3.69 -23.12
C VAL A 21 30.78 3.76 -23.29
N VAL A 22 30.07 2.71 -22.87
CA VAL A 22 28.59 2.69 -22.88
C VAL A 22 28.04 3.74 -21.91
N GLY A 23 28.59 3.81 -20.69
CA GLY A 23 28.22 4.79 -19.67
C GLY A 23 28.40 6.23 -20.14
N ALA A 24 29.52 6.56 -20.78
CA ALA A 24 29.77 7.88 -21.37
C ALA A 24 28.76 8.22 -22.47
N ALA A 25 28.45 7.25 -23.34
CA ALA A 25 27.48 7.43 -24.40
C ALA A 25 26.04 7.64 -23.88
N LEU A 26 25.64 6.89 -22.86
CA LEU A 26 24.34 7.04 -22.19
C LEU A 26 24.28 8.36 -21.41
N GLY A 27 25.31 8.66 -20.61
CA GLY A 27 25.43 9.91 -19.87
C GLY A 27 25.29 11.11 -20.79
N ARG A 28 26.02 11.15 -21.91
CA ARG A 28 25.87 12.18 -22.94
C ARG A 28 24.44 12.28 -23.47
N TYR A 29 23.85 11.14 -23.85
CA TYR A 29 22.51 11.09 -24.43
C TYR A 29 21.44 11.69 -23.49
N TYR A 30 21.47 11.30 -22.21
CA TYR A 30 20.51 11.80 -21.22
C TYR A 30 20.84 13.21 -20.73
N LEU A 31 22.10 13.52 -20.45
CA LEU A 31 22.49 14.85 -19.97
C LEU A 31 22.21 15.93 -21.01
N ASN A 32 22.52 15.71 -22.29
CA ASN A 32 22.15 16.66 -23.36
C ASN A 32 20.63 16.74 -23.56
N GLY A 33 19.89 15.70 -23.16
CA GLY A 33 18.42 15.69 -23.17
C GLY A 33 17.82 16.49 -22.01
N LEU A 34 18.37 16.35 -20.81
CA LEU A 34 17.82 16.93 -19.59
C LEU A 34 18.32 18.36 -19.34
N LEU A 35 19.56 18.65 -19.73
CA LEU A 35 20.24 19.90 -19.47
C LEU A 35 20.60 20.58 -20.79
N PRO A 36 20.73 21.92 -20.81
CA PRO A 36 21.26 22.66 -21.96
C PRO A 36 22.79 22.50 -22.04
N ILE A 37 23.25 21.26 -22.06
CA ILE A 37 24.66 20.89 -22.15
C ILE A 37 24.87 20.21 -23.49
N ASP A 38 25.70 20.79 -24.35
CA ASP A 38 25.96 20.27 -25.70
C ASP A 38 27.24 19.41 -25.68
N ILE A 39 27.22 18.30 -24.92
CA ILE A 39 28.40 17.43 -24.80
C ILE A 39 28.71 16.79 -26.17
N PRO A 40 29.94 16.95 -26.70
CA PRO A 40 30.35 16.40 -27.99
C PRO A 40 30.28 14.86 -28.08
N ALA A 41 30.15 14.36 -29.31
CA ALA A 41 30.25 12.92 -29.58
C ALA A 41 31.71 12.43 -29.54
N GLY A 42 31.91 11.15 -29.21
CA GLY A 42 33.24 10.50 -29.24
C GLY A 42 34.14 10.75 -28.03
N LEU A 43 33.64 11.44 -27.00
CA LEU A 43 34.36 11.63 -25.74
C LEU A 43 34.38 10.33 -24.91
N ASN A 44 35.51 10.05 -24.28
CA ASN A 44 35.58 9.00 -23.26
C ASN A 44 34.89 9.45 -21.95
N PHE A 45 34.83 8.56 -20.95
CA PHE A 45 34.11 8.83 -19.71
C PHE A 45 34.66 10.03 -18.94
N GLU A 46 35.97 10.15 -18.77
CA GLU A 46 36.59 11.30 -18.09
C GLU A 46 36.37 12.61 -18.84
N GLN A 47 36.51 12.60 -20.17
CA GLN A 47 36.23 13.76 -21.01
C GLN A 47 34.76 14.18 -20.94
N THR A 48 33.85 13.21 -20.78
CA THR A 48 32.42 13.47 -20.58
C THR A 48 32.20 14.15 -19.22
N ILE A 49 32.80 13.65 -18.14
CA ILE A 49 32.76 14.30 -16.82
C ILE A 49 33.37 15.71 -16.89
N SER A 50 34.47 15.88 -17.62
CA SER A 50 35.09 17.18 -17.84
C SER A 50 34.14 18.15 -18.54
N ALA A 51 33.44 17.73 -19.61
CA ALA A 51 32.46 18.58 -20.29
C ALA A 51 31.31 18.99 -19.36
N VAL A 52 30.83 18.06 -18.52
CA VAL A 52 29.80 18.31 -17.49
C VAL A 52 30.30 19.31 -16.45
N PHE A 53 31.52 19.13 -15.97
CA PHE A 53 32.11 19.99 -14.95
C PHE A 53 32.37 21.41 -15.48
N GLU A 54 32.88 21.55 -16.70
CA GLU A 54 33.10 22.86 -17.32
C GLU A 54 31.77 23.61 -17.58
N TRP A 55 30.73 22.89 -18.01
CA TRP A 55 29.38 23.47 -18.07
C TRP A 55 28.89 23.91 -16.69
N PHE A 56 29.05 23.07 -15.65
CA PHE A 56 28.70 23.42 -14.28
C PHE A 56 29.41 24.70 -13.81
N LEU A 57 30.71 24.84 -14.09
CA LEU A 57 31.46 26.05 -13.79
C LEU A 57 30.99 27.26 -14.62
N SER A 58 30.57 27.07 -15.87
CA SER A 58 30.02 28.17 -16.67
C SER A 58 28.72 28.74 -16.09
N VAL A 59 27.91 27.90 -15.42
CA VAL A 59 26.61 28.29 -14.87
C VAL A 59 26.73 28.74 -13.41
N TYR A 60 27.51 28.02 -12.60
CA TYR A 60 27.57 28.16 -11.15
C TYR A 60 28.97 28.51 -10.62
N GLY A 61 29.99 28.60 -11.48
CA GLY A 61 31.38 28.70 -11.06
C GLY A 61 31.70 29.94 -10.24
N GLY A 62 30.97 31.04 -10.40
CA GLY A 62 31.18 32.23 -9.56
C GLY A 62 30.61 32.13 -8.15
N LEU A 63 29.96 31.01 -7.79
CA LEU A 63 29.67 30.64 -6.40
C LEU A 63 30.87 29.95 -5.74
N PHE A 64 31.78 29.34 -6.49
CA PHE A 64 32.87 28.58 -5.90
C PHE A 64 34.21 29.29 -6.11
N ASN A 65 35.09 29.26 -5.11
CA ASN A 65 36.45 29.73 -5.32
C ASN A 65 37.22 28.76 -6.23
N THR A 66 37.35 29.15 -7.49
CA THR A 66 38.09 28.42 -8.53
C THR A 66 39.56 28.85 -8.63
N ALA A 67 40.03 29.81 -7.82
CA ALA A 67 41.41 30.30 -7.88
C ALA A 67 42.46 29.24 -7.50
N ALA A 68 42.05 28.18 -6.81
CA ALA A 68 42.90 27.05 -6.48
C ALA A 68 43.10 26.06 -7.64
N PHE A 69 42.42 26.26 -8.78
CA PHE A 69 42.56 25.40 -9.95
C PHE A 69 43.86 25.71 -10.70
N SER A 70 44.65 24.66 -10.92
CA SER A 70 45.81 24.68 -11.81
C SER A 70 45.37 24.26 -13.21
N PRO A 71 45.98 24.81 -14.28
CA PRO A 71 45.80 24.30 -15.65
C PRO A 71 46.18 22.82 -15.81
N SER A 72 47.02 22.29 -14.92
CA SER A 72 47.42 20.87 -14.89
C SER A 72 46.49 19.97 -14.08
N ASP A 73 45.48 20.52 -13.39
CA ASP A 73 44.58 19.70 -12.58
C ASP A 73 43.69 18.82 -13.46
N THR A 74 43.54 17.56 -13.07
CA THR A 74 42.52 16.68 -13.65
C THR A 74 41.11 17.14 -13.26
N VAL A 75 40.09 16.68 -13.96
CA VAL A 75 38.69 16.99 -13.60
C VAL A 75 38.38 16.55 -12.17
N TRP A 76 38.89 15.40 -11.75
CA TRP A 76 38.73 14.88 -10.39
C TRP A 76 39.38 15.77 -9.34
N GLN A 77 40.60 16.26 -9.60
CA GLN A 77 41.26 17.18 -8.68
C GLN A 77 40.50 18.51 -8.55
N LYS A 78 39.89 19.00 -9.64
CA LYS A 78 39.03 20.20 -9.59
C LYS A 78 37.74 19.93 -8.80
N ILE A 79 37.09 18.78 -9.01
CA ILE A 79 35.91 18.35 -8.24
C ILE A 79 36.26 18.24 -6.75
N ASP A 80 37.40 17.62 -6.42
CA ASP A 80 37.87 17.43 -5.05
C ASP A 80 38.10 18.76 -4.33
N LYS A 81 38.70 19.74 -5.03
CA LYS A 81 38.91 21.08 -4.49
C LYS A 81 37.61 21.80 -4.14
N ILE A 82 36.50 21.50 -4.83
CA ILE A 82 35.17 22.04 -4.49
C ILE A 82 34.53 21.22 -3.37
N ILE A 83 34.29 19.92 -3.59
CA ILE A 83 33.51 19.08 -2.67
C ILE A 83 34.26 18.94 -1.35
N PHE A 84 35.52 18.51 -1.42
CA PHE A 84 36.31 18.26 -0.22
C PHE A 84 36.91 19.52 0.41
N GLY A 85 36.79 20.67 -0.28
CA GLY A 85 36.98 21.99 0.32
C GLY A 85 35.92 22.32 1.37
N ILE A 86 34.69 21.80 1.23
CA ILE A 86 33.57 22.01 2.16
C ILE A 86 33.47 20.86 3.16
N ILE A 87 33.49 19.62 2.65
CA ILE A 87 33.33 18.39 3.43
C ILE A 87 34.67 17.66 3.43
N PRO A 88 35.44 17.62 4.52
CA PRO A 88 36.76 16.99 4.52
C PRO A 88 36.74 15.50 4.09
N VAL A 89 37.73 15.07 3.30
CA VAL A 89 37.86 13.65 2.87
C VAL A 89 37.86 12.69 4.05
N ASN A 90 38.38 13.10 5.22
CA ASN A 90 38.41 12.25 6.42
C ASN A 90 37.01 11.98 7.04
N TRP A 91 35.93 12.56 6.50
CA TRP A 91 34.57 12.10 6.79
C TRP A 91 34.29 10.73 6.16
N LEU A 92 34.98 10.41 5.07
CA LEU A 92 35.01 9.08 4.47
C LEU A 92 36.03 8.17 5.18
N PRO A 93 35.89 6.83 5.03
CA PRO A 93 36.87 5.88 5.53
C PRO A 93 38.30 6.19 5.04
N ALA A 94 39.32 5.83 5.80
CA ALA A 94 40.72 6.23 5.52
C ALA A 94 41.28 5.72 4.18
N ALA A 95 40.66 4.72 3.56
CA ALA A 95 41.03 4.22 2.24
C ALA A 95 40.61 5.15 1.09
N PHE A 96 39.67 6.07 1.32
CA PHE A 96 39.17 6.98 0.29
C PHE A 96 40.11 8.17 0.12
N THR A 97 40.64 8.33 -1.10
CA THR A 97 41.64 9.35 -1.43
C THR A 97 41.05 10.58 -2.14
N GLY A 98 39.82 10.49 -2.65
CA GLY A 98 39.15 11.56 -3.40
C GLY A 98 37.90 11.07 -4.13
N SER A 99 37.33 11.92 -4.98
CA SER A 99 36.09 11.63 -5.72
C SER A 99 36.30 10.62 -6.85
N GLU A 100 37.49 10.60 -7.44
CA GLU A 100 37.89 9.58 -8.43
C GLU A 100 37.82 8.18 -7.82
N TYR A 101 38.53 7.96 -6.71
CA TYR A 101 38.52 6.69 -6.00
C TYR A 101 37.11 6.32 -5.50
N LEU A 102 36.34 7.30 -5.02
CA LEU A 102 34.96 7.07 -4.60
C LEU A 102 34.11 6.55 -5.76
N LEU A 103 34.14 7.19 -6.93
CA LEU A 103 33.25 6.79 -8.02
C LEU A 103 33.80 5.61 -8.83
N MET A 104 35.07 5.66 -9.23
CA MET A 104 35.66 4.73 -10.18
C MET A 104 36.04 3.42 -9.50
N ASP A 105 36.81 3.49 -8.42
CA ASP A 105 37.32 2.30 -7.75
C ASP A 105 36.29 1.72 -6.76
N TRP A 106 35.75 2.54 -5.85
CA TRP A 106 34.85 2.04 -4.82
C TRP A 106 33.45 1.74 -5.36
N LEU A 107 32.79 2.66 -6.08
CA LEU A 107 31.42 2.40 -6.54
C LEU A 107 31.42 1.47 -7.75
N LEU A 108 32.04 1.91 -8.85
CA LEU A 108 31.98 1.17 -10.11
C LEU A 108 32.81 -0.11 -10.04
N GLY A 109 34.02 -0.08 -9.51
CA GLY A 109 34.86 -1.29 -9.32
C GLY A 109 34.14 -2.38 -8.52
N ASN A 110 33.63 -2.07 -7.33
CA ASN A 110 32.93 -3.07 -6.52
C ASN A 110 31.60 -3.54 -7.16
N ILE A 111 30.89 -2.69 -7.92
CA ILE A 111 29.69 -3.13 -8.66
C ILE A 111 30.07 -4.12 -9.76
N LEU A 112 31.13 -3.84 -10.51
CA LEU A 112 31.60 -4.70 -11.60
C LEU A 112 32.12 -6.05 -11.08
N ASP A 113 32.77 -6.04 -9.92
CA ASP A 113 33.29 -7.24 -9.26
C ASP A 113 32.21 -7.97 -8.42
N PHE A 114 30.98 -7.46 -8.37
CA PHE A 114 29.91 -7.93 -7.49
C PHE A 114 30.34 -8.03 -6.01
N ASP A 115 31.26 -7.17 -5.57
CA ASP A 115 31.77 -7.14 -4.20
C ASP A 115 30.90 -6.28 -3.27
N TYR A 116 29.88 -6.92 -2.70
CA TYR A 116 29.04 -6.30 -1.68
C TYR A 116 29.82 -5.86 -0.42
N VAL A 117 30.86 -6.59 -0.03
CA VAL A 117 31.65 -6.25 1.17
C VAL A 117 32.48 -4.99 0.92
N GLY A 118 33.03 -4.86 -0.29
CA GLY A 118 33.64 -3.65 -0.81
C GLY A 118 32.68 -2.46 -0.81
N LEU A 119 31.43 -2.64 -1.29
CA LEU A 119 30.41 -1.59 -1.23
C LEU A 119 30.09 -1.17 0.21
N LEU A 120 29.96 -2.12 1.15
CA LEU A 120 29.74 -1.78 2.55
C LEU A 120 30.92 -1.06 3.23
N SER A 121 32.10 -1.03 2.61
CA SER A 121 33.28 -0.39 3.20
C SER A 121 33.12 1.10 3.45
N ILE A 122 32.18 1.78 2.76
CA ILE A 122 31.88 3.21 2.96
C ILE A 122 31.38 3.53 4.38
N VAL A 123 30.78 2.54 5.07
CA VAL A 123 30.23 2.70 6.43
C VAL A 123 31.34 2.67 7.49
N LYS A 124 32.57 2.28 7.13
CA LYS A 124 33.68 2.17 8.09
C LYS A 124 34.07 3.55 8.63
N ARG A 125 34.00 3.71 9.94
CA ARG A 125 34.35 4.97 10.61
C ARG A 125 35.86 5.25 10.48
N ASN A 126 36.22 6.45 10.05
CA ASN A 126 37.61 6.91 10.07
C ASN A 126 38.00 7.36 11.49
N PRO A 127 39.04 6.76 12.11
CA PRO A 127 39.48 7.13 13.47
C PRO A 127 39.96 8.58 13.58
N LEU A 128 40.45 9.16 12.48
CA LEU A 128 40.91 10.55 12.38
C LEU A 128 39.83 11.49 11.83
N SER A 129 38.58 11.02 11.74
CA SER A 129 37.48 11.81 11.20
C SER A 129 37.13 13.01 12.09
N GLU A 130 36.81 14.13 11.44
CA GLU A 130 36.19 15.26 12.13
C GLU A 130 34.80 14.90 12.69
N LEU A 131 34.12 13.89 12.14
CA LEU A 131 32.86 13.36 12.67
C LEU A 131 33.01 12.75 14.08
N ASN A 132 34.24 12.62 14.59
CA ASN A 132 34.53 12.21 15.97
C ASN A 132 34.46 13.39 16.95
N LEU A 133 34.34 14.62 16.47
CA LEU A 133 34.10 15.82 17.28
C LEU A 133 32.60 15.98 17.61
N GLY A 134 32.29 16.88 18.55
CA GLY A 134 30.89 17.20 18.85
C GLY A 134 30.15 17.77 17.64
N VAL A 135 28.90 17.35 17.43
CA VAL A 135 28.07 17.67 16.25
C VAL A 135 28.04 19.18 15.97
N THR A 136 27.86 20.01 17.00
CA THR A 136 27.87 21.48 16.87
C THR A 136 29.16 22.02 16.28
N LYS A 137 30.32 21.46 16.69
CA LYS A 137 31.63 21.87 16.18
C LYS A 137 31.81 21.47 14.72
N VAL A 138 31.38 20.26 14.35
CA VAL A 138 31.40 19.77 12.96
C VAL A 138 30.55 20.66 12.06
N LEU A 139 29.33 21.00 12.52
CA LEU A 139 28.43 21.89 11.79
C LEU A 139 29.05 23.29 11.60
N LEU A 140 29.57 23.90 12.67
CA LEU A 140 30.20 25.22 12.59
C LEU A 140 31.43 25.24 11.69
N ASN A 141 32.25 24.19 11.74
CA ASN A 141 33.40 24.02 10.85
C ASN A 141 32.96 23.87 9.38
N THR A 142 31.90 23.13 9.12
CA THR A 142 31.34 22.94 7.77
C THR A 142 30.77 24.24 7.22
N VAL A 143 30.03 24.99 8.04
CA VAL A 143 29.53 26.33 7.69
C VAL A 143 30.68 27.28 7.42
N SER A 144 31.72 27.28 8.25
CA SER A 144 32.91 28.11 8.04
C SER A 144 33.62 27.77 6.72
N ARG A 145 33.81 26.48 6.41
CA ARG A 145 34.40 26.05 5.13
C ARG A 145 33.54 26.42 3.94
N ALA A 146 32.22 26.19 4.02
CA ALA A 146 31.28 26.59 2.97
C ALA A 146 31.36 28.10 2.70
N LEU A 147 31.29 28.93 3.74
CA LEU A 147 31.43 30.38 3.65
C LEU A 147 32.78 30.81 3.07
N SER A 148 33.86 30.14 3.47
CA SER A 148 35.19 30.39 2.92
C SER A 148 35.29 30.01 1.45
N MET A 149 34.61 28.94 1.03
CA MET A 149 34.54 28.49 -0.36
C MET A 149 33.82 29.50 -1.25
N PHE A 150 32.76 30.13 -0.75
CA PHE A 150 32.03 31.17 -1.48
C PHE A 150 32.84 32.46 -1.66
N ILE A 151 33.76 32.79 -0.73
CA ILE A 151 34.48 34.07 -0.72
C ILE A 151 36.00 33.86 -0.82
N GLY A 152 36.44 33.35 -1.98
CA GLY A 152 37.85 33.36 -2.37
C GLY A 152 38.79 32.56 -1.47
N GLY A 153 38.27 31.58 -0.71
CA GLY A 153 39.06 30.74 0.20
C GLY A 153 39.44 31.43 1.51
N GLN A 154 38.87 32.60 1.82
CA GLN A 154 39.20 33.35 3.02
C GLN A 154 38.25 33.00 4.17
N THR A 155 38.79 32.85 5.38
CA THR A 155 38.00 32.50 6.56
C THR A 155 37.10 33.67 6.98
N ILE A 156 35.78 33.49 6.86
CA ILE A 156 34.78 34.45 7.35
C ILE A 156 34.44 34.16 8.80
N LEU A 157 33.97 32.94 9.07
CA LEU A 157 33.66 32.46 10.41
C LEU A 157 34.86 31.70 10.96
N PRO A 158 35.34 31.97 12.19
CA PRO A 158 36.44 31.21 12.78
C PRO A 158 36.17 29.70 12.86
N MET A 159 37.21 28.89 12.62
CA MET A 159 37.16 27.44 12.78
C MET A 159 37.24 27.03 14.26
N ASN A 160 36.79 25.81 14.55
CA ASN A 160 36.90 25.12 15.85
C ASN A 160 36.11 25.76 17.01
N LEU A 161 35.02 26.45 16.68
CA LEU A 161 34.10 27.00 17.67
C LEU A 161 33.40 25.87 18.47
N PRO A 162 33.38 25.92 19.81
CA PRO A 162 32.88 24.82 20.63
C PRO A 162 31.35 24.72 20.65
N THR A 163 30.63 25.86 20.55
CA THR A 163 29.16 25.92 20.62
C THR A 163 28.59 27.01 19.72
N PHE A 164 27.27 27.00 19.45
CA PHE A 164 26.62 28.04 18.65
C PHE A 164 26.70 29.42 19.31
N GLU A 165 26.60 29.50 20.63
CA GLU A 165 26.70 30.74 21.40
C GLU A 165 28.08 31.38 21.25
N SER A 166 29.12 30.56 21.04
CA SER A 166 30.48 31.06 20.83
C SER A 166 30.59 31.95 19.59
N VAL A 167 29.73 31.77 18.57
CA VAL A 167 29.64 32.64 17.38
C VAL A 167 29.26 34.07 17.79
N PHE A 168 28.31 34.21 18.71
CA PHE A 168 27.76 35.50 19.13
C PHE A 168 28.57 36.21 20.21
N THR A 169 29.71 35.64 20.63
CA THR A 169 30.63 36.33 21.53
C THR A 169 31.17 37.60 20.87
N LYS A 170 31.41 38.65 21.67
CA LYS A 170 31.90 39.94 21.17
C LYS A 170 33.15 39.83 20.28
N VAL A 171 34.05 38.89 20.58
CA VAL A 171 35.29 38.67 19.82
C VAL A 171 34.99 38.00 18.48
N ASN A 172 34.24 36.90 18.48
CA ASN A 172 33.98 36.11 17.27
C ASN A 172 32.99 36.82 16.34
N MET A 173 31.97 37.48 16.86
CA MET A 173 31.03 38.27 16.06
C MET A 173 31.74 39.47 15.41
N ARG A 174 32.65 40.13 16.15
CA ARG A 174 33.49 41.20 15.57
C ARG A 174 34.35 40.66 14.44
N ALA A 175 35.07 39.55 14.67
CA ALA A 175 35.91 38.94 13.65
C ALA A 175 35.10 38.52 12.42
N PHE A 176 33.94 37.90 12.64
CA PHE A 176 33.02 37.51 11.58
C PHE A 176 32.57 38.72 10.73
N ILE A 177 32.07 39.79 11.37
CA ILE A 177 31.63 41.00 10.65
C ILE A 177 32.81 41.66 9.93
N GLN A 178 33.98 41.75 10.57
CA GLN A 178 35.17 42.34 9.95
C GLN A 178 35.60 41.54 8.72
N ASN A 179 35.75 40.22 8.85
CA ASN A 179 36.14 39.35 7.74
C ASN A 179 35.08 39.34 6.63
N LEU A 180 33.80 39.38 7.00
CA LEU A 180 32.71 39.48 6.04
C LEU A 180 32.83 40.79 5.24
N CYS A 181 32.91 41.94 5.91
CA CYS A 181 33.02 43.23 5.22
C CYS A 181 34.31 43.36 4.38
N LEU A 182 35.44 42.87 4.90
CA LEU A 182 36.73 42.93 4.22
C LEU A 182 36.76 42.08 2.95
N HIS A 183 36.16 40.88 2.97
CA HIS A 183 36.25 39.94 1.86
C HIS A 183 35.02 39.99 0.93
N LEU A 184 33.87 40.49 1.39
CA LEU A 184 32.68 40.65 0.57
C LEU A 184 32.81 41.81 -0.41
N TYR A 185 33.49 42.91 -0.03
CA TYR A 185 33.72 44.05 -0.93
C TYR A 185 34.50 43.70 -2.22
N PRO A 186 35.71 43.08 -2.16
CA PRO A 186 36.46 42.74 -3.36
C PRO A 186 35.83 41.60 -4.18
N ASN A 187 35.05 40.71 -3.54
CA ASN A 187 34.38 39.60 -4.23
C ASN A 187 32.92 39.92 -4.63
N SER A 188 32.45 41.15 -4.36
CA SER A 188 31.06 41.55 -4.58
C SER A 188 30.63 41.46 -6.03
N SER A 189 31.49 41.78 -7.00
CA SER A 189 31.18 41.69 -8.43
C SER A 189 31.00 40.25 -8.91
N ALA A 190 31.85 39.33 -8.45
CA ALA A 190 31.77 37.90 -8.76
C ALA A 190 30.57 37.23 -8.06
N LEU A 191 30.35 37.56 -6.79
CA LEU A 191 29.23 37.07 -6.00
C LEU A 191 27.89 37.60 -6.51
N LEU A 192 27.76 38.91 -6.76
CA LEU A 192 26.50 39.47 -7.26
C LEU A 192 26.18 38.96 -8.67
N GLY A 193 27.15 38.84 -9.58
CA GLY A 193 26.88 38.28 -10.91
C GLY A 193 26.32 36.85 -10.86
N SER A 194 26.79 36.03 -9.90
CA SER A 194 26.45 34.60 -9.79
C SER A 194 25.26 34.33 -8.85
N LEU A 195 25.09 35.16 -7.82
CA LEU A 195 23.96 35.10 -6.89
C LEU A 195 22.75 35.84 -7.44
N PHE A 196 22.89 36.77 -8.39
CA PHE A 196 21.75 37.52 -8.92
C PHE A 196 20.66 36.60 -9.48
N PRO A 197 20.94 35.56 -10.31
CA PRO A 197 19.91 34.62 -10.74
C PRO A 197 19.22 33.84 -9.60
N LEU A 198 19.98 33.46 -8.57
CA LEU A 198 19.46 32.76 -7.39
C LEU A 198 18.61 33.68 -6.51
N LEU A 199 19.10 34.88 -6.23
CA LEU A 199 18.42 35.91 -5.46
C LEU A 199 17.13 36.35 -6.18
N SER A 200 17.17 36.44 -7.51
CA SER A 200 16.04 36.81 -8.33
C SER A 200 14.98 35.70 -8.38
N GLN A 201 15.39 34.44 -8.31
CA GLN A 201 14.53 33.27 -8.11
C GLN A 201 13.91 33.22 -6.70
N VAL A 202 14.71 33.46 -5.65
CA VAL A 202 14.27 33.42 -4.24
C VAL A 202 13.36 34.60 -3.88
N MET A 203 13.64 35.79 -4.41
CA MET A 203 12.81 36.98 -4.19
C MET A 203 11.50 36.96 -5.00
N GLY A 204 11.25 35.93 -5.81
CA GLY A 204 10.05 35.83 -6.66
C GLY A 204 9.95 36.93 -7.72
N ILE A 205 11.01 37.72 -7.93
CA ILE A 205 11.10 38.68 -9.03
C ILE A 205 11.12 37.93 -10.37
N TRP A 206 11.56 36.66 -10.33
CA TRP A 206 11.55 35.72 -11.44
C TRP A 206 10.99 34.38 -10.95
N THR A 207 9.67 34.23 -11.02
CA THR A 207 9.00 32.94 -10.76
C THR A 207 9.11 32.03 -11.99
N LYS A 208 8.81 30.74 -11.83
CA LYS A 208 8.65 29.81 -12.97
C LYS A 208 7.76 30.43 -14.05
N ASP A 209 6.69 31.13 -13.65
CA ASP A 209 5.74 31.82 -14.53
C ASP A 209 6.35 32.95 -15.38
N THR A 210 7.51 33.49 -14.97
CA THR A 210 8.21 34.55 -15.71
C THR A 210 8.97 34.00 -16.93
N TYR A 211 9.35 32.72 -16.91
CA TYR A 211 10.04 32.03 -18.02
C TYR A 211 9.15 31.05 -18.81
N VAL A 212 7.93 30.85 -18.31
CA VAL A 212 6.93 30.04 -18.99
C VAL A 212 6.50 30.76 -20.26
N ARG A 213 6.56 30.06 -21.40
CA ARG A 213 6.16 30.61 -22.69
C ARG A 213 4.66 30.87 -22.67
N LYS A 214 4.28 32.12 -22.96
CA LYS A 214 2.87 32.56 -23.01
C LYS A 214 2.42 32.84 -24.45
N PRO A 215 1.13 32.63 -24.74
CA PRO A 215 0.54 33.03 -26.01
C PRO A 215 0.54 34.57 -26.15
N ALA A 216 0.37 35.06 -27.38
CA ALA A 216 0.25 36.49 -27.62
C ALA A 216 -0.99 37.07 -26.90
N ALA A 217 -0.92 38.33 -26.47
CA ALA A 217 -2.05 39.01 -25.85
C ALA A 217 -3.26 39.01 -26.81
N GLY A 218 -4.43 38.59 -26.32
CA GLY A 218 -5.66 38.47 -27.13
C GLY A 218 -5.85 37.11 -27.82
N THR A 219 -5.03 36.10 -27.54
CA THR A 219 -5.25 34.74 -28.03
C THR A 219 -6.60 34.20 -27.51
N PRO A 220 -7.44 33.58 -28.37
CA PRO A 220 -8.73 33.03 -27.95
C PRO A 220 -8.59 32.02 -26.80
N LEU A 221 -9.52 32.11 -25.84
CA LEU A 221 -9.53 31.22 -24.69
C LEU A 221 -9.86 29.77 -25.09
N VAL A 222 -9.14 28.82 -24.52
CA VAL A 222 -9.29 27.38 -24.76
C VAL A 222 -10.12 26.76 -23.64
N GLY A 223 -11.27 26.19 -24.00
CA GLY A 223 -12.09 25.39 -23.08
C GLY A 223 -11.57 23.96 -22.91
N ILE A 224 -12.06 23.25 -21.90
CA ILE A 224 -11.57 21.92 -21.51
C ILE A 224 -11.67 20.87 -22.64
N THR A 225 -12.79 20.84 -23.38
CA THR A 225 -12.96 19.92 -24.52
C THR A 225 -11.98 20.20 -25.65
N ALA A 226 -11.69 21.47 -25.92
CA ALA A 226 -10.72 21.86 -26.94
C ALA A 226 -9.29 21.48 -26.52
N LEU A 227 -8.99 21.60 -25.22
CA LEU A 227 -7.72 21.17 -24.64
C LEU A 227 -7.52 19.65 -24.74
N GLN A 228 -8.56 18.87 -24.42
CA GLN A 228 -8.55 17.42 -24.56
C GLN A 228 -8.36 16.98 -26.03
N ASN A 229 -9.10 17.59 -26.96
CA ASN A 229 -8.98 17.30 -28.39
C ASN A 229 -7.58 17.63 -28.94
N LEU A 230 -6.97 18.71 -28.44
CA LEU A 230 -5.60 19.09 -28.80
C LEU A 230 -4.60 18.01 -28.34
N LEU A 231 -4.75 17.51 -27.11
CA LEU A 231 -3.89 16.46 -26.59
C LEU A 231 -4.05 15.15 -27.38
N ASP A 232 -5.29 14.75 -27.67
CA ASP A 232 -5.61 13.55 -28.45
C ASP A 232 -5.08 13.63 -29.89
N ALA A 233 -5.05 14.82 -30.49
CA ALA A 233 -4.47 15.03 -31.81
C ALA A 233 -2.95 14.84 -31.83
N TYR A 234 -2.25 15.21 -30.75
CA TYR A 234 -0.79 15.13 -30.66
C TYR A 234 -0.28 13.79 -30.15
N THR A 235 -0.94 13.24 -29.13
CA THR A 235 -0.68 11.89 -28.60
C THR A 235 -2.01 11.16 -28.43
N PRO A 236 -2.47 10.42 -29.46
CA PRO A 236 -3.71 9.67 -29.38
C PRO A 236 -3.71 8.71 -28.19
N ARG A 237 -4.76 8.77 -27.36
CA ARG A 237 -4.97 7.85 -26.23
C ARG A 237 -5.43 6.48 -26.73
N ASN A 238 -5.05 5.44 -25.99
CA ASN A 238 -5.66 4.12 -26.13
C ASN A 238 -6.92 4.09 -25.27
N LEU A 239 -8.04 4.59 -25.83
CA LEU A 239 -9.30 4.79 -25.10
C LEU A 239 -10.00 3.49 -24.69
N ASN A 240 -9.64 2.36 -25.31
CA ASN A 240 -10.14 1.05 -24.93
C ASN A 240 -9.10 0.39 -24.01
N GLU A 241 -9.44 0.23 -22.74
CA GLU A 241 -8.59 -0.38 -21.70
C GLU A 241 -8.22 -1.84 -22.02
N ASN A 242 -9.04 -2.53 -22.81
CA ASN A 242 -8.81 -3.91 -23.23
C ASN A 242 -8.03 -4.03 -24.55
N LEU A 243 -7.67 -2.90 -25.19
CA LEU A 243 -6.93 -2.90 -26.45
C LEU A 243 -5.49 -3.35 -26.19
N GLN A 244 -5.14 -4.51 -26.75
CA GLN A 244 -3.80 -5.08 -26.59
C GLN A 244 -2.80 -4.45 -27.57
N TYR A 245 -1.51 -4.51 -27.22
CA TYR A 245 -0.43 -3.87 -27.96
C TYR A 245 -0.27 -4.40 -29.40
N ASP A 246 -0.69 -5.64 -29.64
CA ASP A 246 -0.61 -6.34 -30.92
C ASP A 246 -1.85 -6.10 -31.82
N GLN A 247 -2.88 -5.44 -31.28
CA GLN A 247 -4.13 -5.19 -31.99
C GLN A 247 -4.06 -3.94 -32.86
N PRO A 248 -4.76 -3.92 -34.03
CA PRO A 248 -4.88 -2.73 -34.85
C PRO A 248 -5.49 -1.56 -34.06
N GLY A 249 -4.90 -0.37 -34.20
CA GLY A 249 -5.37 0.85 -33.52
C GLY A 249 -4.66 1.17 -32.20
N TYR A 250 -3.79 0.29 -31.70
CA TYR A 250 -2.95 0.60 -30.54
C TYR A 250 -1.90 1.67 -30.90
N ASN A 251 -1.85 2.76 -30.13
CA ASN A 251 -0.96 3.89 -30.36
C ASN A 251 0.32 3.76 -29.54
N PHE A 252 1.46 3.75 -30.23
CA PHE A 252 2.79 3.80 -29.61
C PHE A 252 3.36 5.22 -29.68
N PHE A 253 3.86 5.71 -28.56
CA PHE A 253 4.50 7.03 -28.45
C PHE A 253 5.57 7.02 -27.36
N GLY A 254 6.84 7.10 -27.76
CA GLY A 254 7.99 7.02 -26.85
C GLY A 254 9.05 8.09 -27.14
N ALA A 255 10.00 8.26 -26.22
CA ALA A 255 11.12 9.19 -26.39
C ALA A 255 12.01 8.77 -27.56
N GLU A 256 12.12 7.46 -27.77
CA GLU A 256 12.91 6.82 -28.83
C GLU A 256 12.44 7.14 -30.25
N ASP A 257 11.23 7.69 -30.41
CA ASP A 257 10.69 8.12 -31.70
C ASP A 257 11.35 9.38 -32.24
N PHE A 258 12.03 10.13 -31.36
CA PHE A 258 12.51 11.48 -31.65
C PHE A 258 14.03 11.56 -31.65
N ARG A 259 14.56 12.49 -32.45
CA ARG A 259 16.00 12.73 -32.59
C ARG A 259 16.60 13.43 -31.37
N GLU A 260 15.88 14.40 -30.83
CA GLU A 260 16.35 15.28 -29.74
C GLU A 260 15.51 15.04 -28.48
N LEU A 261 16.06 14.38 -27.46
CA LEU A 261 15.31 14.12 -26.23
C LEU A 261 14.91 15.38 -25.50
N ARG A 262 15.69 16.46 -25.61
CA ARG A 262 15.36 17.72 -24.95
C ARG A 262 14.00 18.26 -25.40
N ASN A 263 13.73 18.23 -26.70
CA ASN A 263 12.42 18.66 -27.22
C ASN A 263 11.32 17.69 -26.78
N TYR A 264 11.60 16.38 -26.74
CA TYR A 264 10.67 15.40 -26.21
C TYR A 264 10.36 15.61 -24.72
N PHE A 265 11.35 15.86 -23.86
CA PHE A 265 11.14 16.08 -22.43
C PHE A 265 10.40 17.38 -22.16
N ASN A 266 10.71 18.45 -22.90
CA ASN A 266 9.92 19.69 -22.84
C ASN A 266 8.47 19.46 -23.25
N TYR A 267 8.23 18.68 -24.31
CA TYR A 267 6.88 18.28 -24.72
C TYR A 267 6.19 17.41 -23.66
N LYS A 268 6.89 16.42 -23.10
CA LYS A 268 6.38 15.52 -22.06
C LYS A 268 5.96 16.31 -20.82
N GLN A 269 6.76 17.29 -20.41
CA GLN A 269 6.43 18.18 -19.30
C GLN A 269 5.18 19.03 -19.60
N ALA A 270 5.10 19.64 -20.79
CA ALA A 270 3.93 20.41 -21.19
C ALA A 270 2.68 19.54 -21.35
N LYS A 271 2.83 18.29 -21.80
CA LYS A 271 1.75 17.31 -21.83
C LYS A 271 1.26 16.95 -20.43
N ALA A 272 2.18 16.70 -19.49
CA ALA A 272 1.82 16.40 -18.10
C ALA A 272 1.03 17.56 -17.50
N GLU A 273 1.48 18.81 -17.71
CA GLU A 273 0.75 20.00 -17.26
C GLU A 273 -0.68 20.09 -17.84
N VAL A 274 -0.87 19.73 -19.11
CA VAL A 274 -2.23 19.66 -19.70
C VAL A 274 -3.05 18.54 -19.07
N GLN A 275 -2.44 17.38 -18.80
CA GLN A 275 -3.12 16.26 -18.15
C GLN A 275 -3.52 16.62 -16.71
N ASP A 276 -2.64 17.27 -15.95
CA ASP A 276 -2.91 17.72 -14.59
C ASP A 276 -4.13 18.68 -14.56
N LEU A 277 -4.29 19.55 -15.56
CA LEU A 277 -5.45 20.43 -15.70
C LEU A 277 -6.74 19.68 -16.08
N LEU A 278 -6.64 18.61 -16.87
CA LEU A 278 -7.78 17.77 -17.22
C LEU A 278 -8.23 16.95 -16.01
N ASP A 279 -7.29 16.33 -15.29
CA ASP A 279 -7.55 15.52 -14.10
C ASP A 279 -8.12 16.39 -12.97
N ALA A 280 -7.59 17.61 -12.75
CA ALA A 280 -8.13 18.55 -11.79
C ALA A 280 -9.58 18.97 -12.12
N TYR A 281 -9.91 19.10 -13.41
CA TYR A 281 -11.28 19.39 -13.84
C TYR A 281 -12.24 18.21 -13.66
N ASP A 282 -11.76 16.98 -13.91
CA ASP A 282 -12.53 15.75 -13.68
C ASP A 282 -12.81 15.53 -12.18
N GLU A 283 -11.89 15.93 -11.30
CA GLU A 283 -12.07 15.92 -9.84
C GLU A 283 -13.01 17.04 -9.34
N ASP A 284 -12.82 18.27 -9.84
CA ASP A 284 -13.61 19.46 -9.48
C ASP A 284 -13.87 20.35 -10.71
N PRO A 285 -15.10 20.33 -11.26
CA PRO A 285 -15.45 21.18 -12.41
C PRO A 285 -15.34 22.68 -12.16
N GLU A 286 -15.30 23.15 -10.91
CA GLU A 286 -15.09 24.56 -10.56
C GLU A 286 -13.62 25.00 -10.72
N SER A 287 -12.69 24.05 -10.85
CA SER A 287 -11.26 24.31 -11.09
C SER A 287 -10.94 24.85 -12.49
N LEU A 288 -11.94 24.99 -13.37
CA LEU A 288 -11.77 25.44 -14.74
C LEU A 288 -11.18 26.86 -14.83
N ASP A 289 -9.90 26.94 -15.19
CA ASP A 289 -9.23 28.20 -15.55
C ASP A 289 -8.92 28.24 -17.05
N LEU A 290 -9.71 29.05 -17.78
CA LEU A 290 -9.57 29.22 -19.23
C LEU A 290 -8.23 29.86 -19.63
N GLN A 291 -7.64 30.70 -18.77
CA GLN A 291 -6.36 31.34 -19.06
C GLN A 291 -5.23 30.33 -18.90
N LEU A 292 -5.21 29.54 -17.83
CA LEU A 292 -4.24 28.45 -17.64
C LEU A 292 -4.34 27.41 -18.76
N ASN A 293 -5.56 27.02 -19.16
CA ASN A 293 -5.78 26.13 -20.30
C ASN A 293 -5.19 26.67 -21.60
N THR A 294 -5.38 27.97 -21.86
CA THR A 294 -4.84 28.62 -23.07
C THR A 294 -3.32 28.69 -23.05
N GLU A 295 -2.74 28.98 -21.88
CA GLU A 295 -1.29 29.01 -21.70
C GLU A 295 -0.67 27.61 -21.88
N ALA A 296 -1.29 26.56 -21.30
CA ALA A 296 -0.86 25.17 -21.43
C ALA A 296 -1.01 24.66 -22.88
N ALA A 297 -2.14 24.95 -23.53
CA ALA A 297 -2.40 24.63 -24.94
C ALA A 297 -1.33 25.23 -25.87
N TYR A 298 -0.92 26.49 -25.61
CA TYR A 298 0.14 27.13 -26.37
C TYR A 298 1.48 26.41 -26.19
N ARG A 299 1.85 26.06 -24.96
CA ARG A 299 3.11 25.37 -24.65
C ARG A 299 3.18 23.98 -25.27
N VAL A 300 2.14 23.16 -25.11
CA VAL A 300 2.13 21.81 -25.67
C VAL A 300 2.24 21.85 -27.19
N THR A 301 1.54 22.79 -27.84
CA THR A 301 1.64 23.04 -29.30
C THR A 301 3.05 23.49 -29.70
N PHE A 302 3.62 24.44 -28.95
CA PHE A 302 4.94 24.98 -29.23
C PHE A 302 6.04 23.91 -29.18
N TYR A 303 6.01 23.04 -28.17
CA TYR A 303 6.99 21.97 -28.03
C TYR A 303 6.72 20.81 -28.99
N PHE A 304 5.46 20.46 -29.25
CA PHE A 304 5.10 19.45 -30.23
C PHE A 304 5.63 19.77 -31.63
N ASN A 305 5.47 21.03 -32.07
CA ASN A 305 5.95 21.48 -33.39
C ASN A 305 7.48 21.46 -33.55
N ARG A 306 8.24 21.26 -32.46
CA ARG A 306 9.71 21.12 -32.46
C ARG A 306 10.18 19.68 -32.40
N LEU A 307 9.27 18.74 -32.26
CA LEU A 307 9.60 17.33 -32.27
C LEU A 307 10.07 16.92 -33.67
N GLN A 308 11.34 16.57 -33.77
CA GLN A 308 11.90 15.99 -34.97
C GLN A 308 11.92 14.48 -34.82
N LYS A 309 11.19 13.78 -35.71
CA LYS A 309 11.20 12.32 -35.74
C LYS A 309 12.58 11.81 -36.12
N ARG A 310 12.91 10.62 -35.61
CA ARG A 310 14.10 9.90 -36.02
C ARG A 310 14.03 9.60 -37.53
N PRO A 311 15.11 9.83 -38.31
CA PRO A 311 15.09 9.66 -39.76
C PRO A 311 15.13 8.19 -40.23
N ALA A 312 15.49 7.26 -39.34
CA ALA A 312 15.56 5.83 -39.62
C ALA A 312 15.19 5.02 -38.38
N LEU A 313 14.53 3.89 -38.58
CA LEU A 313 14.23 2.92 -37.54
C LEU A 313 15.43 1.98 -37.32
N VAL A 314 15.64 1.57 -36.07
CA VAL A 314 16.68 0.60 -35.71
C VAL A 314 16.02 -0.64 -35.13
N ALA A 315 16.07 -1.73 -35.88
CA ALA A 315 15.49 -3.03 -35.53
C ALA A 315 16.53 -4.08 -35.10
N THR A 316 17.84 -3.76 -35.06
CA THR A 316 18.92 -4.70 -34.72
C THR A 316 18.65 -5.46 -33.42
N GLN A 317 18.27 -4.75 -32.36
CA GLN A 317 18.01 -5.34 -31.04
C GLN A 317 16.75 -6.22 -31.01
N LEU A 318 15.74 -5.91 -31.82
CA LEU A 318 14.56 -6.75 -31.99
C LEU A 318 14.93 -8.03 -32.75
N THR A 319 15.74 -7.92 -33.80
CA THR A 319 16.27 -9.07 -34.55
C THR A 319 17.08 -10.00 -33.66
N ASN A 320 17.95 -9.46 -32.79
CA ASN A 320 18.74 -10.25 -31.86
C ASN A 320 17.87 -11.00 -30.84
N GLU A 321 16.81 -10.38 -30.31
CA GLU A 321 15.87 -11.08 -29.41
C GLU A 321 15.07 -12.18 -30.13
N LEU A 322 14.69 -11.97 -31.40
CA LEU A 322 14.05 -13.01 -32.20
C LEU A 322 14.98 -14.20 -32.43
N ILE A 323 16.25 -13.97 -32.76
CA ILE A 323 17.26 -15.02 -32.89
C ILE A 323 17.38 -15.82 -31.58
N LYS A 324 17.54 -15.13 -30.44
CA LYS A 324 17.56 -15.78 -29.11
C LYS A 324 16.28 -16.55 -28.78
N ALA A 325 15.14 -16.18 -29.35
CA ALA A 325 13.89 -16.92 -29.15
C ALA A 325 13.90 -18.22 -29.96
N TYR A 326 14.35 -18.18 -31.22
CA TYR A 326 14.47 -19.36 -32.07
C TYR A 326 15.54 -20.34 -31.56
N ASP A 327 16.70 -19.85 -31.12
CA ASP A 327 17.81 -20.67 -30.62
C ASP A 327 17.48 -21.44 -29.34
N ARG A 328 16.40 -21.08 -28.64
CA ARG A 328 15.95 -21.79 -27.43
C ARG A 328 15.19 -23.08 -27.72
N GLU A 329 14.76 -23.32 -28.97
CA GLU A 329 14.03 -24.52 -29.39
C GLU A 329 12.86 -24.89 -28.45
N LEU A 330 12.06 -23.87 -28.08
CA LEU A 330 10.95 -24.02 -27.11
C LEU A 330 9.87 -24.97 -27.65
N ASP A 331 9.42 -25.90 -26.81
CA ASP A 331 8.34 -26.86 -27.09
C ASP A 331 7.06 -26.46 -26.35
N GLU A 332 5.96 -26.33 -27.09
CA GLU A 332 4.62 -26.00 -26.55
C GLU A 332 4.19 -26.94 -25.43
N SER A 333 4.52 -28.23 -25.52
CA SER A 333 4.11 -29.25 -24.55
C SER A 333 4.72 -29.08 -23.16
N LEU A 334 5.78 -28.27 -23.02
CA LEU A 334 6.47 -28.02 -21.77
C LEU A 334 5.90 -26.82 -21.01
N TYR A 335 4.96 -26.07 -21.61
CA TYR A 335 4.46 -24.82 -21.04
C TYR A 335 2.93 -24.80 -20.89
N THR A 336 2.45 -23.95 -19.99
CA THR A 336 1.01 -23.74 -19.84
C THR A 336 0.40 -23.06 -21.06
N ALA A 337 -0.84 -23.39 -21.41
CA ALA A 337 -1.52 -22.85 -22.60
C ALA A 337 -1.58 -21.31 -22.61
N THR A 338 -1.81 -20.69 -21.45
CA THR A 338 -1.89 -19.23 -21.32
C THR A 338 -0.55 -18.55 -21.56
N SER A 339 0.51 -19.07 -20.92
CA SER A 339 1.85 -18.49 -21.05
C SER A 339 2.41 -18.70 -22.47
N TRP A 340 2.12 -19.85 -23.07
CA TRP A 340 2.44 -20.13 -24.46
C TRP A 340 1.70 -19.23 -25.45
N ALA A 341 0.39 -19.04 -25.28
CA ALA A 341 -0.39 -18.13 -26.13
C ALA A 341 0.08 -16.67 -26.00
N ALA A 342 0.53 -16.24 -24.82
CA ALA A 342 1.15 -14.93 -24.65
C ALA A 342 2.49 -14.81 -25.40
N TYR A 343 3.32 -15.87 -25.35
CA TYR A 343 4.57 -15.96 -26.12
C TYR A 343 4.32 -15.93 -27.63
N GLN A 344 3.40 -16.74 -28.15
CA GLN A 344 3.08 -16.77 -29.58
C GLN A 344 2.55 -15.43 -30.10
N ARG A 345 1.68 -14.74 -29.34
CA ARG A 345 1.22 -13.39 -29.67
C ARG A 345 2.38 -12.40 -29.76
N ALA A 346 3.26 -12.41 -28.75
CA ALA A 346 4.42 -11.53 -28.72
C ALA A 346 5.40 -11.81 -29.87
N LEU A 347 5.63 -13.09 -30.20
CA LEU A 347 6.47 -13.51 -31.31
C LEU A 347 5.91 -13.04 -32.66
N THR A 348 4.63 -13.30 -32.91
CA THR A 348 3.95 -12.88 -34.14
C THR A 348 4.00 -11.36 -34.32
N PHE A 349 3.75 -10.62 -33.24
CA PHE A 349 3.86 -9.16 -33.25
C PHE A 349 5.29 -8.69 -33.54
N ALA A 350 6.29 -9.30 -32.88
CA ALA A 350 7.70 -8.98 -33.07
C ALA A 350 8.19 -9.24 -34.50
N GLU A 351 7.81 -10.37 -35.10
CA GLU A 351 8.15 -10.71 -36.48
C GLU A 351 7.58 -9.69 -37.48
N LYS A 352 6.29 -9.36 -37.32
CA LYS A 352 5.61 -8.35 -38.15
C LYS A 352 6.29 -7.00 -38.03
N VAL A 353 6.49 -6.51 -36.80
CA VAL A 353 7.10 -5.20 -36.55
C VAL A 353 8.53 -5.14 -37.09
N ARG A 354 9.30 -6.23 -36.99
CA ARG A 354 10.64 -6.32 -37.58
C ARG A 354 10.59 -6.15 -39.10
N VAL A 355 9.70 -6.88 -39.78
CA VAL A 355 9.56 -6.82 -41.24
C VAL A 355 9.17 -5.41 -41.68
N ASP A 356 8.14 -4.85 -41.06
CA ASP A 356 7.64 -3.52 -41.36
C ASP A 356 8.72 -2.44 -41.11
N ALA A 357 9.54 -2.59 -40.07
CA ALA A 357 10.65 -1.68 -39.78
C ALA A 357 11.81 -1.77 -40.78
N ILE A 358 12.04 -2.93 -41.40
CA ILE A 358 13.07 -3.13 -42.44
C ILE A 358 12.61 -2.57 -43.79
N ILE A 359 11.32 -2.73 -44.12
CA ILE A 359 10.76 -2.37 -45.44
C ILE A 359 10.39 -0.88 -45.53
N SER A 360 10.18 -0.19 -44.39
CA SER A 360 9.72 1.20 -44.38
C SER A 360 10.74 2.20 -44.97
N VAL A 361 10.47 2.73 -46.17
CA VAL A 361 11.06 3.95 -46.75
C VAL A 361 9.93 4.73 -47.45
N PRO A 362 9.69 6.05 -47.24
CA PRO A 362 10.08 6.97 -46.17
C PRO A 362 8.96 7.18 -45.11
N ILE A 363 9.30 7.87 -44.03
CA ILE A 363 8.45 8.16 -42.85
C ILE A 363 7.38 9.21 -43.19
N SER A 364 6.37 8.84 -43.97
CA SER A 364 5.09 9.57 -44.00
C SER A 364 4.17 9.03 -42.90
N PHE A 365 3.44 9.94 -42.25
CA PHE A 365 2.35 9.58 -41.36
C PHE A 365 1.34 8.77 -42.19
N PRO A 366 1.05 7.47 -41.91
CA PRO A 366 1.22 6.71 -40.67
C PRO A 366 2.03 5.40 -40.82
N GLY A 367 3.36 5.46 -40.74
CA GLY A 367 4.23 4.28 -40.64
C GLY A 367 4.55 3.84 -39.20
N ILE A 368 5.28 2.72 -39.06
CA ILE A 368 5.82 2.22 -37.78
C ILE A 368 6.78 3.23 -37.14
N ARG A 369 6.82 3.24 -35.80
CA ARG A 369 7.70 4.10 -35.00
C ARG A 369 8.75 3.29 -34.23
N GLN A 370 9.79 3.96 -33.74
CA GLN A 370 10.85 3.28 -32.97
C GLN A 370 10.32 2.71 -31.66
N SER A 371 9.34 3.37 -31.04
CA SER A 371 8.66 2.91 -29.83
C SER A 371 7.89 1.62 -30.05
N THR A 372 7.29 1.42 -31.23
CA THR A 372 6.69 0.14 -31.62
C THR A 372 7.73 -0.98 -31.69
N VAL A 373 8.89 -0.72 -32.29
CA VAL A 373 10.01 -1.68 -32.36
C VAL A 373 10.55 -2.02 -30.97
N SER A 374 10.74 -1.01 -30.13
CA SER A 374 11.19 -1.18 -28.74
C SER A 374 10.15 -1.96 -27.91
N ALA A 375 8.87 -1.64 -28.05
CA ALA A 375 7.79 -2.33 -27.36
C ALA A 375 7.66 -3.80 -27.81
N ALA A 376 7.77 -4.08 -29.12
CA ALA A 376 7.80 -5.43 -29.65
C ALA A 376 8.93 -6.27 -29.03
N ARG A 377 10.13 -5.70 -28.94
CA ARG A 377 11.27 -6.34 -28.28
C ARG A 377 10.99 -6.63 -26.81
N GLN A 378 10.48 -5.63 -26.08
CA GLN A 378 10.19 -5.76 -24.66
C GLN A 378 9.10 -6.79 -24.38
N ASN A 379 8.02 -6.80 -25.17
CA ASN A 379 6.92 -7.75 -25.02
C ASN A 379 7.37 -9.17 -25.33
N LEU A 380 8.19 -9.38 -26.37
CA LEU A 380 8.79 -10.68 -26.65
C LEU A 380 9.68 -11.15 -25.49
N PHE A 381 10.58 -10.29 -25.00
CA PHE A 381 11.44 -10.62 -23.88
C PHE A 381 10.67 -10.96 -22.60
N LYS A 382 9.62 -10.17 -22.30
CA LYS A 382 8.72 -10.43 -21.17
C LYS A 382 7.98 -11.75 -21.32
N ALA A 383 7.46 -12.05 -22.52
CA ALA A 383 6.71 -13.28 -22.75
C ALA A 383 7.61 -14.51 -22.65
N ILE A 384 8.84 -14.47 -23.16
CA ILE A 384 9.84 -15.53 -22.98
C ILE A 384 10.14 -15.77 -21.50
N LYS A 385 10.32 -14.70 -20.71
CA LYS A 385 10.53 -14.80 -19.25
C LYS A 385 9.28 -15.23 -18.47
N GLY A 386 8.10 -14.99 -19.04
CA GLY A 386 6.81 -15.29 -18.44
C GLY A 386 6.27 -16.67 -18.81
N LEU A 387 7.03 -17.49 -19.52
CA LEU A 387 6.71 -18.90 -19.75
C LEU A 387 6.65 -19.63 -18.41
N LYS A 388 5.59 -20.42 -18.24
CA LYS A 388 5.36 -21.22 -17.04
C LYS A 388 5.34 -22.68 -17.41
N ASP A 389 5.97 -23.51 -16.59
CA ASP A 389 6.02 -24.95 -16.79
C ASP A 389 4.60 -25.55 -16.84
N TYR A 390 4.42 -26.51 -17.74
CA TYR A 390 3.16 -27.24 -17.87
C TYR A 390 2.86 -28.06 -16.60
N ILE A 391 1.60 -27.97 -16.13
CA ILE A 391 1.07 -28.76 -15.02
C ILE A 391 -0.31 -29.28 -15.43
N ASP A 392 -0.48 -30.61 -15.35
CA ASP A 392 -1.59 -31.33 -15.97
C ASP A 392 -2.98 -30.88 -15.50
N PHE A 393 -3.18 -30.61 -14.19
CA PHE A 393 -4.51 -30.35 -13.62
C PHE A 393 -4.48 -29.35 -12.45
N ALA A 394 -5.57 -28.59 -12.29
CA ALA A 394 -5.87 -27.80 -11.10
C ALA A 394 -6.12 -28.70 -9.87
N ASP A 395 -5.97 -28.15 -8.67
CA ASP A 395 -6.26 -28.82 -7.40
C ASP A 395 -7.74 -28.67 -7.04
N TYR A 396 -8.47 -29.80 -7.04
CA TYR A 396 -9.90 -29.87 -6.73
C TYR A 396 -10.19 -30.32 -5.28
N THR A 397 -9.15 -30.55 -4.47
CA THR A 397 -9.29 -31.17 -3.14
C THR A 397 -10.29 -30.43 -2.26
N GLN A 398 -10.23 -29.09 -2.26
CA GLN A 398 -11.14 -28.25 -1.48
C GLN A 398 -12.57 -28.26 -2.03
N LEU A 399 -12.74 -28.12 -3.35
CA LEU A 399 -14.05 -28.16 -3.99
C LEU A 399 -14.75 -29.49 -3.72
N ASP A 400 -14.04 -30.61 -3.85
CA ASP A 400 -14.58 -31.94 -3.61
C ASP A 400 -14.95 -32.16 -2.13
N GLN A 401 -14.19 -31.58 -1.20
CA GLN A 401 -14.55 -31.61 0.21
C GLN A 401 -15.84 -30.84 0.47
N TYR A 402 -15.99 -29.63 -0.08
CA TYR A 402 -17.20 -28.83 0.08
C TYR A 402 -18.42 -29.45 -0.59
N ILE A 403 -18.28 -30.11 -1.75
CA ILE A 403 -19.38 -30.86 -2.38
C ILE A 403 -19.87 -31.95 -1.43
N ARG A 404 -18.95 -32.72 -0.82
CA ARG A 404 -19.32 -33.74 0.17
C ARG A 404 -20.05 -33.15 1.38
N ASP A 405 -19.51 -32.07 1.94
CA ASP A 405 -20.07 -31.42 3.13
C ASP A 405 -21.45 -30.80 2.85
N ALA A 406 -21.62 -30.16 1.69
CA ALA A 406 -22.89 -29.57 1.25
C ALA A 406 -23.98 -30.63 1.06
N GLN A 407 -23.66 -31.74 0.40
CA GLN A 407 -24.60 -32.85 0.18
C GLN A 407 -25.03 -33.50 1.50
N GLN A 408 -24.07 -33.74 2.40
CA GLN A 408 -24.38 -34.27 3.73
C GLN A 408 -25.26 -33.31 4.53
N ARG A 409 -25.01 -32.00 4.43
CA ARG A 409 -25.82 -31.01 5.13
C ARG A 409 -27.24 -30.98 4.58
N LEU A 410 -27.41 -30.90 3.26
CA LEU A 410 -28.72 -30.91 2.58
C LEU A 410 -29.54 -32.16 2.95
N ALA A 411 -28.91 -33.33 2.99
CA ALA A 411 -29.58 -34.59 3.34
C ALA A 411 -30.08 -34.63 4.81
N ASN A 412 -29.45 -33.85 5.70
CA ASN A 412 -29.76 -33.81 7.13
C ASN A 412 -30.45 -32.50 7.55
N LEU A 413 -30.93 -31.68 6.61
CA LEU A 413 -31.62 -30.44 6.94
C LEU A 413 -32.97 -30.73 7.62
N PRO A 414 -33.25 -30.09 8.77
CA PRO A 414 -34.56 -30.21 9.41
C PRO A 414 -35.65 -29.56 8.54
N GLN A 415 -36.74 -30.29 8.31
CA GLN A 415 -37.86 -29.80 7.49
C GLN A 415 -38.58 -28.62 8.14
N GLY A 416 -38.91 -27.60 7.34
CA GLY A 416 -39.71 -26.45 7.77
C GLY A 416 -38.97 -25.42 8.64
N ILE A 417 -37.64 -25.47 8.70
CA ILE A 417 -36.82 -24.54 9.53
C ILE A 417 -36.17 -23.43 8.71
N TYR A 418 -35.69 -23.76 7.51
CA TYR A 418 -34.99 -22.82 6.62
C TYR A 418 -35.90 -22.37 5.47
N THR A 419 -35.69 -21.15 4.99
CA THR A 419 -36.44 -20.59 3.86
C THR A 419 -36.18 -21.41 2.61
N GLU A 420 -37.24 -21.66 1.83
CA GLU A 420 -37.15 -22.39 0.56
C GLU A 420 -36.12 -21.76 -0.40
N SER A 421 -36.04 -20.43 -0.43
CA SER A 421 -35.05 -19.71 -1.25
C SER A 421 -33.61 -19.99 -0.84
N SER A 422 -33.31 -20.07 0.46
CA SER A 422 -31.93 -20.38 0.91
C SER A 422 -31.54 -21.83 0.67
N ILE A 423 -32.50 -22.76 0.73
CA ILE A 423 -32.29 -24.18 0.39
C ILE A 423 -32.05 -24.31 -1.11
N LEU A 424 -32.86 -23.65 -1.94
CA LEU A 424 -32.70 -23.66 -3.40
C LEU A 424 -31.32 -23.11 -3.82
N ASN A 425 -30.84 -22.03 -3.21
CA ASN A 425 -29.50 -21.49 -3.48
C ASN A 425 -28.39 -22.52 -3.17
N LEU A 426 -28.54 -23.32 -2.11
CA LEU A 426 -27.60 -24.40 -1.78
C LEU A 426 -27.67 -25.54 -2.81
N GLU A 427 -28.88 -25.95 -3.21
CA GLU A 427 -29.08 -26.97 -4.26
C GLU A 427 -28.45 -26.55 -5.59
N GLU A 428 -28.70 -25.32 -6.04
CA GLU A 428 -28.12 -24.76 -7.26
C GLU A 428 -26.60 -24.67 -7.19
N ALA A 429 -26.04 -24.21 -6.06
CA ALA A 429 -24.60 -24.13 -5.87
C ALA A 429 -23.92 -25.51 -5.91
N ILE A 430 -24.55 -26.56 -5.36
CA ILE A 430 -24.04 -27.94 -5.46
C ILE A 430 -24.02 -28.39 -6.93
N VAL A 431 -25.09 -28.14 -7.68
CA VAL A 431 -25.16 -28.52 -9.10
C VAL A 431 -24.07 -27.81 -9.91
N MET A 432 -23.90 -26.50 -9.69
CA MET A 432 -22.84 -25.73 -10.35
C MET A 432 -21.44 -26.25 -10.01
N ALA A 433 -21.17 -26.52 -8.73
CA ALA A 433 -19.90 -27.09 -8.27
C ALA A 433 -19.60 -28.47 -8.88
N GLN A 434 -20.62 -29.30 -9.09
CA GLN A 434 -20.48 -30.61 -9.74
C GLN A 434 -20.24 -30.54 -11.24
N GLN A 435 -20.66 -29.44 -11.89
CA GLN A 435 -20.49 -29.22 -13.33
C GLN A 435 -19.15 -28.56 -13.68
N VAL A 436 -18.34 -28.16 -12.68
CA VAL A 436 -16.99 -27.64 -12.92
C VAL A 436 -16.18 -28.68 -13.69
N ASP A 437 -15.66 -28.28 -14.85
CA ASP A 437 -14.84 -29.14 -15.71
C ASP A 437 -13.67 -29.71 -14.91
N ARG A 438 -13.43 -31.01 -15.01
CA ARG A 438 -12.36 -31.74 -14.31
C ARG A 438 -11.06 -31.80 -15.11
N GLN A 439 -11.04 -31.16 -16.28
CA GLN A 439 -9.86 -31.03 -17.15
C GLN A 439 -9.28 -29.60 -17.10
N ILE A 440 -9.66 -28.78 -16.12
CA ILE A 440 -9.07 -27.45 -15.94
C ILE A 440 -7.60 -27.64 -15.57
N GLN A 441 -6.73 -27.01 -16.35
CA GLN A 441 -5.29 -26.98 -16.10
C GLN A 441 -4.99 -26.09 -14.89
N PHE A 442 -3.80 -26.24 -14.30
CA PHE A 442 -3.38 -25.45 -13.13
C PHE A 442 -3.52 -23.92 -13.31
N ASP A 443 -3.35 -23.41 -14.53
CA ASP A 443 -3.52 -21.98 -14.84
C ASP A 443 -4.94 -21.45 -14.59
N GLY A 444 -5.95 -22.32 -14.55
CA GLY A 444 -7.35 -21.99 -14.24
C GLY A 444 -7.76 -22.31 -12.80
N GLN A 445 -6.80 -22.39 -11.87
CA GLN A 445 -7.07 -22.67 -10.46
C GLN A 445 -8.08 -21.68 -9.84
N ASP A 446 -8.07 -20.43 -10.29
CA ASP A 446 -9.02 -19.39 -9.88
C ASP A 446 -10.48 -19.78 -10.12
N ILE A 447 -10.78 -20.47 -11.21
CA ILE A 447 -12.14 -20.98 -11.52
C ILE A 447 -12.57 -22.04 -10.49
N VAL A 448 -11.65 -22.93 -10.11
CA VAL A 448 -11.90 -24.00 -9.13
C VAL A 448 -12.07 -23.40 -7.73
N ASP A 449 -11.22 -22.44 -7.36
CA ASP A 449 -11.25 -21.74 -6.08
C ASP A 449 -12.51 -20.87 -5.94
N GLU A 450 -12.93 -20.19 -7.03
CA GLU A 450 -14.16 -19.41 -7.05
C GLU A 450 -15.39 -20.30 -6.87
N ALA A 451 -15.47 -21.43 -7.58
CA ALA A 451 -16.55 -22.41 -7.40
C ALA A 451 -16.60 -22.95 -5.96
N ALA A 452 -15.44 -23.21 -5.35
CA ALA A 452 -15.36 -23.63 -3.95
C ALA A 452 -15.86 -22.54 -2.99
N SER A 453 -15.52 -21.28 -3.25
CA SER A 453 -15.96 -20.12 -2.47
C SER A 453 -17.47 -19.87 -2.57
N GLN A 454 -18.05 -19.99 -3.77
CA GLN A 454 -19.50 -19.88 -3.98
C GLN A 454 -20.25 -20.98 -3.22
N LEU A 455 -19.77 -22.23 -3.30
CA LEU A 455 -20.36 -23.34 -2.57
C LEU A 455 -20.24 -23.17 -1.04
N TYR A 456 -19.09 -22.70 -0.55
CA TYR A 456 -18.91 -22.35 0.86
C TYR A 456 -19.94 -21.31 1.31
N THR A 457 -20.11 -20.23 0.54
CA THR A 457 -21.08 -19.18 0.86
C THR A 457 -22.49 -19.74 0.93
N ALA A 458 -22.88 -20.62 0.01
CA ALA A 458 -24.19 -21.27 0.03
C ALA A 458 -24.37 -22.21 1.22
N ILE A 459 -23.34 -22.97 1.62
CA ILE A 459 -23.37 -23.84 2.81
C ILE A 459 -23.67 -23.01 4.07
N TYR A 460 -23.01 -21.87 4.25
CA TYR A 460 -23.14 -21.05 5.46
C TYR A 460 -24.20 -19.93 5.35
N GLY A 461 -24.80 -19.74 4.18
CA GLY A 461 -25.82 -18.72 3.90
C GLY A 461 -27.28 -19.19 4.03
N LEU A 462 -27.54 -20.28 4.75
CA LEU A 462 -28.90 -20.77 5.02
C LEU A 462 -29.64 -19.81 5.97
N ASN A 463 -30.85 -19.40 5.58
CA ASN A 463 -31.66 -18.43 6.33
C ASN A 463 -32.85 -19.13 6.99
N PHE A 464 -33.10 -18.86 8.27
CA PHE A 464 -34.25 -19.39 9.01
C PHE A 464 -35.57 -18.74 8.54
N ILE A 465 -36.68 -19.49 8.60
CA ILE A 465 -38.03 -18.96 8.30
C ILE A 465 -38.44 -17.95 9.37
N ASP A 466 -38.26 -18.32 10.64
CA ASP A 466 -38.41 -17.45 11.80
C ASP A 466 -37.11 -17.48 12.61
N ASP A 467 -36.76 -16.38 13.26
CA ASP A 467 -35.58 -16.34 14.12
C ASP A 467 -35.72 -17.34 15.29
N PRO A 468 -34.71 -18.17 15.58
CA PRO A 468 -34.75 -19.11 16.69
C PRO A 468 -34.95 -18.39 18.03
N GLN A 469 -36.05 -18.66 18.72
CA GLN A 469 -36.43 -18.00 19.99
C GLN A 469 -37.05 -18.98 20.98
N ILE A 470 -36.96 -18.68 22.28
CA ILE A 470 -37.74 -19.31 23.35
C ILE A 470 -38.77 -18.31 23.83
N LEU A 471 -40.05 -18.72 23.84
CA LEU A 471 -41.17 -17.90 24.30
C LEU A 471 -41.86 -18.55 25.48
N PRO A 472 -42.34 -17.76 26.46
CA PRO A 472 -43.16 -18.28 27.54
C PRO A 472 -44.57 -18.61 27.03
N ILE A 473 -45.09 -19.76 27.43
CA ILE A 473 -46.49 -20.12 27.19
C ILE A 473 -47.36 -19.34 28.18
N PHE A 474 -48.46 -18.75 27.68
CA PHE A 474 -49.37 -17.97 28.51
C PHE A 474 -49.94 -18.82 29.66
N ASN A 475 -49.87 -18.30 30.89
CA ASN A 475 -50.46 -18.92 32.07
C ASN A 475 -49.97 -20.36 32.37
N SER A 476 -48.75 -20.71 31.95
CA SER A 476 -48.20 -22.06 32.08
C SER A 476 -47.60 -22.36 33.45
N SER A 477 -47.25 -21.33 34.22
CA SER A 477 -46.71 -21.42 35.58
C SER A 477 -47.77 -20.99 36.60
N HIS A 478 -47.48 -21.13 37.89
CA HIS A 478 -48.40 -20.79 38.97
C HIS A 478 -47.71 -19.96 40.06
N ASP A 479 -48.42 -18.97 40.57
CA ASP A 479 -48.01 -18.27 41.79
C ASP A 479 -48.18 -19.15 43.03
N TYR A 480 -47.86 -18.60 44.20
CA TYR A 480 -47.98 -19.27 45.49
C TYR A 480 -49.41 -19.76 45.81
N TRP A 481 -50.44 -19.04 45.36
CA TRP A 481 -51.85 -19.39 45.60
C TRP A 481 -52.39 -20.37 44.54
N GLY A 482 -51.56 -20.78 43.58
CA GLY A 482 -51.98 -21.62 42.47
C GLY A 482 -52.72 -20.86 41.37
N ASN A 483 -52.69 -19.52 41.36
CA ASN A 483 -53.20 -18.76 40.23
C ASN A 483 -52.21 -18.86 39.07
N PRO A 484 -52.70 -18.98 37.83
CA PRO A 484 -51.84 -19.06 36.68
C PRO A 484 -51.09 -17.74 36.44
N ILE A 485 -49.78 -17.86 36.20
CA ILE A 485 -48.88 -16.77 35.82
C ILE A 485 -48.13 -17.14 34.54
N THR A 486 -47.69 -16.13 33.78
CA THR A 486 -46.88 -16.32 32.58
C THR A 486 -45.41 -16.12 32.94
N PRO A 487 -44.52 -17.11 32.70
CA PRO A 487 -43.09 -16.92 32.87
C PRO A 487 -42.56 -15.78 32.02
N VAL A 488 -41.41 -15.22 32.40
CA VAL A 488 -40.76 -14.14 31.66
C VAL A 488 -39.41 -14.62 31.15
N VAL A 489 -39.21 -14.51 29.84
CA VAL A 489 -37.89 -14.66 29.19
C VAL A 489 -37.33 -13.27 28.95
N ASP A 490 -36.27 -12.90 29.67
CA ASP A 490 -35.59 -11.61 29.51
C ASP A 490 -34.37 -11.77 28.56
N PRO A 491 -34.48 -11.33 27.29
CA PRO A 491 -33.39 -11.45 26.32
C PRO A 491 -32.20 -10.53 26.61
N ILE A 492 -32.38 -9.49 27.44
CA ILE A 492 -31.33 -8.52 27.79
C ILE A 492 -30.51 -9.05 28.96
N ARG A 493 -31.17 -9.42 30.06
CA ARG A 493 -30.49 -9.96 31.25
C ARG A 493 -30.09 -11.42 31.11
N LYS A 494 -30.57 -12.11 30.06
CA LYS A 494 -30.40 -13.55 29.84
C LYS A 494 -30.96 -14.37 31.01
N LEU A 495 -32.11 -13.94 31.53
CA LEU A 495 -32.78 -14.58 32.66
C LEU A 495 -34.14 -15.18 32.27
N ILE A 496 -34.52 -16.24 32.94
CA ILE A 496 -35.87 -16.82 32.90
C ILE A 496 -36.40 -16.84 34.33
N TYR A 497 -37.51 -16.14 34.58
CA TYR A 497 -38.14 -16.01 35.91
C TYR A 497 -39.68 -16.05 35.79
N GLY A 498 -40.42 -15.91 36.89
CA GLY A 498 -41.88 -16.13 36.90
C GLY A 498 -42.26 -17.61 36.97
N LEU A 499 -41.41 -18.41 37.60
CA LEU A 499 -41.56 -19.86 37.70
C LEU A 499 -42.16 -20.25 39.05
N THR A 500 -42.98 -21.29 39.06
CA THR A 500 -43.54 -21.85 40.29
C THR A 500 -42.47 -22.60 41.11
N SER A 501 -42.81 -22.95 42.34
CA SER A 501 -41.95 -23.80 43.18
C SER A 501 -41.70 -25.15 42.49
N GLY A 502 -40.45 -25.60 42.47
CA GLY A 502 -39.93 -26.70 41.65
C GLY A 502 -39.06 -26.25 40.46
N GLY A 503 -39.02 -24.95 40.16
CA GLY A 503 -38.09 -24.34 39.22
C GLY A 503 -38.47 -24.50 37.73
N PHE A 504 -37.44 -24.63 36.87
CA PHE A 504 -37.61 -24.67 35.42
C PHE A 504 -38.28 -25.96 34.96
N ASN A 505 -39.40 -25.79 34.24
CA ASN A 505 -40.04 -26.85 33.48
C ASN A 505 -40.10 -26.45 32.00
N ALA A 506 -39.65 -27.35 31.12
CA ALA A 506 -39.66 -27.14 29.68
C ALA A 506 -41.09 -26.94 29.13
N ASP A 507 -42.09 -27.55 29.76
CA ASP A 507 -43.50 -27.46 29.35
C ASP A 507 -44.09 -26.04 29.53
N PHE A 508 -43.37 -25.15 30.21
CA PHE A 508 -43.77 -23.76 30.37
C PHE A 508 -43.40 -22.86 29.18
N PHE A 509 -42.62 -23.38 28.24
CA PHE A 509 -42.05 -22.64 27.13
C PHE A 509 -42.30 -23.34 25.81
N GLU A 510 -42.40 -22.54 24.75
CA GLU A 510 -42.38 -23.00 23.38
C GLU A 510 -41.17 -22.41 22.64
N THR A 511 -40.72 -23.10 21.60
CA THR A 511 -39.59 -22.69 20.77
C THR A 511 -40.08 -22.32 19.38
N LEU A 512 -39.69 -21.15 18.88
CA LEU A 512 -39.94 -20.69 17.52
C LEU A 512 -38.69 -20.82 16.64
N GLY A 513 -38.87 -20.78 15.32
CA GLY A 513 -37.75 -20.79 14.36
C GLY A 513 -36.97 -22.10 14.32
N GLY A 514 -37.60 -23.22 14.69
CA GLY A 514 -36.92 -24.53 14.76
C GLY A 514 -35.93 -24.66 15.91
N ALA A 515 -35.94 -23.71 16.84
CA ALA A 515 -35.06 -23.74 17.98
C ALA A 515 -35.34 -24.97 18.86
N ALA A 516 -34.30 -25.46 19.52
CA ALA A 516 -34.45 -26.45 20.58
C ALA A 516 -33.82 -25.92 21.86
N ILE A 517 -34.27 -26.40 23.01
CA ILE A 517 -33.66 -26.06 24.30
C ILE A 517 -32.86 -27.24 24.84
N ALA A 518 -31.66 -26.96 25.32
CA ALA A 518 -30.87 -27.89 26.12
C ALA A 518 -30.75 -27.34 27.54
N VAL A 519 -31.36 -28.03 28.49
CA VAL A 519 -31.42 -27.64 29.90
C VAL A 519 -30.34 -28.37 30.67
N THR A 520 -29.57 -27.64 31.47
CA THR A 520 -28.59 -28.19 32.41
C THR A 520 -29.00 -27.73 33.82
N PRO A 521 -29.70 -28.57 34.59
CA PRO A 521 -30.08 -28.28 35.98
C PRO A 521 -28.87 -28.05 36.88
N THR A 522 -29.11 -27.50 38.07
CA THR A 522 -28.10 -27.44 39.12
C THR A 522 -27.86 -28.84 39.72
N GLN A 523 -26.91 -28.96 40.65
CA GLN A 523 -26.69 -30.21 41.38
C GLN A 523 -27.86 -30.59 42.30
N GLN A 524 -28.69 -29.62 42.68
CA GLN A 524 -29.75 -29.80 43.67
C GLN A 524 -31.16 -29.81 43.04
N GLY A 525 -31.32 -29.25 41.84
CA GLY A 525 -32.60 -29.26 41.13
C GLY A 525 -32.62 -28.34 39.92
N SER A 526 -33.83 -28.07 39.41
CA SER A 526 -34.05 -27.18 38.28
C SER A 526 -34.30 -25.72 38.71
N GLY A 527 -33.85 -25.35 39.90
CA GLY A 527 -34.02 -24.02 40.49
C GLY A 527 -33.05 -22.96 39.96
N THR A 528 -32.82 -21.92 40.76
CA THR A 528 -31.94 -20.78 40.43
C THR A 528 -30.53 -21.23 40.04
N GLY A 529 -30.07 -20.77 38.89
CA GLY A 529 -28.78 -21.15 38.29
C GLY A 529 -28.86 -22.29 37.27
N THR A 530 -30.05 -22.86 37.03
CA THR A 530 -30.26 -23.78 35.90
C THR A 530 -29.95 -23.08 34.59
N ARG A 531 -29.17 -23.73 33.72
CA ARG A 531 -28.73 -23.16 32.44
C ARG A 531 -29.58 -23.69 31.29
N VAL A 532 -30.21 -22.77 30.55
CA VAL A 532 -31.05 -23.10 29.38
C VAL A 532 -30.37 -22.58 28.12
N ARG A 533 -29.84 -23.50 27.29
CA ARG A 533 -29.19 -23.15 26.03
C ARG A 533 -30.21 -23.25 24.89
N LEU A 534 -30.37 -22.17 24.15
CA LEU A 534 -31.15 -22.14 22.91
C LEU A 534 -30.26 -22.63 21.76
N LEU A 535 -30.68 -23.67 21.08
CA LEU A 535 -29.97 -24.30 19.96
C LEU A 535 -30.66 -23.95 18.64
N ASN A 536 -29.90 -23.92 17.55
CA ASN A 536 -30.42 -23.63 16.21
C ASN A 536 -31.27 -24.76 15.58
N ALA A 537 -31.20 -25.95 16.16
CA ALA A 537 -31.99 -27.12 15.83
C ALA A 537 -31.83 -28.14 16.98
N PRO A 538 -32.66 -29.20 17.05
CA PRO A 538 -32.45 -30.30 17.99
C PRO A 538 -31.02 -30.88 17.86
N GLY A 539 -30.23 -30.81 18.93
CA GLY A 539 -28.82 -31.27 18.94
C GLY A 539 -27.83 -30.36 18.19
N GLY A 540 -28.27 -29.19 17.72
CA GLY A 540 -27.46 -28.24 16.97
C GLY A 540 -26.58 -27.33 17.84
N SER A 541 -25.93 -26.35 17.20
CA SER A 541 -25.05 -25.40 17.86
C SER A 541 -25.83 -24.40 18.73
N PRO A 542 -25.30 -24.01 19.90
CA PRO A 542 -25.94 -23.04 20.79
C PRO A 542 -25.92 -21.64 20.19
N ILE A 543 -27.09 -21.01 20.12
CA ILE A 543 -27.31 -19.62 19.69
C ILE A 543 -27.25 -18.67 20.90
N ASN A 544 -27.93 -19.03 21.99
CA ASN A 544 -28.03 -18.18 23.18
C ASN A 544 -28.05 -19.04 24.46
N SER A 545 -27.80 -18.43 25.61
CA SER A 545 -27.81 -19.11 26.91
C SER A 545 -28.49 -18.23 27.95
N TYR A 546 -29.50 -18.78 28.62
CA TYR A 546 -30.25 -18.15 29.70
C TYR A 546 -29.93 -18.84 31.03
N GLN A 547 -30.10 -18.10 32.12
CA GLN A 547 -30.05 -18.62 33.49
C GLN A 547 -31.42 -18.50 34.15
N VAL A 548 -31.80 -19.52 34.89
CA VAL A 548 -33.06 -19.55 35.63
C VAL A 548 -32.91 -18.79 36.94
N LEU A 549 -33.94 -18.02 37.28
CA LEU A 549 -34.07 -17.27 38.52
C LEU A 549 -35.44 -17.59 39.14
N VAL A 550 -35.41 -18.16 40.34
CA VAL A 550 -36.56 -18.35 41.22
C VAL A 550 -36.28 -17.51 42.47
N TYR A 551 -37.12 -16.50 42.72
CA TYR A 551 -36.89 -15.58 43.84
C TYR A 551 -37.11 -16.31 45.16
N GLY A 552 -36.14 -16.22 46.07
CA GLY A 552 -36.10 -16.96 47.34
C GLY A 552 -35.39 -18.32 47.29
N ASP A 553 -35.16 -18.90 46.10
CA ASP A 553 -34.37 -20.14 45.93
C ASP A 553 -32.94 -19.77 45.53
N ILE A 554 -32.00 -20.01 46.44
CA ILE A 554 -30.61 -19.54 46.37
C ILE A 554 -29.69 -20.73 46.15
N ASN A 555 -30.01 -21.86 46.79
CA ASN A 555 -29.25 -23.09 46.66
C ASN A 555 -29.42 -23.69 45.24
N GLY A 556 -30.55 -23.43 44.58
CA GLY A 556 -30.87 -23.83 43.21
C GLY A 556 -31.64 -25.14 43.11
N ASP A 557 -32.26 -25.61 44.20
CA ASP A 557 -33.06 -26.83 44.25
C ASP A 557 -34.49 -26.65 43.72
N GLY A 558 -34.92 -25.40 43.57
CA GLY A 558 -36.22 -25.01 43.02
C GLY A 558 -37.29 -24.73 44.07
N ASN A 559 -37.04 -24.98 45.35
CA ASN A 559 -37.93 -24.66 46.46
C ASN A 559 -37.36 -23.49 47.27
N ILE A 560 -38.23 -22.87 48.08
CA ILE A 560 -37.85 -21.80 49.01
C ILE A 560 -37.92 -22.40 50.41
N ASP A 561 -36.77 -22.66 51.04
CA ASP A 561 -36.71 -23.33 52.33
C ASP A 561 -35.62 -22.81 53.29
N ASP A 562 -35.44 -23.51 54.43
CA ASP A 562 -34.47 -23.14 55.46
C ASP A 562 -33.02 -23.16 54.93
N GLY A 563 -32.74 -23.95 53.91
CA GLY A 563 -31.45 -24.02 53.25
C GLY A 563 -31.08 -22.70 52.56
N ASP A 564 -32.06 -22.00 51.97
CA ASP A 564 -31.87 -20.70 51.35
C ASP A 564 -31.62 -19.61 52.39
N SER A 565 -32.43 -19.60 53.46
CA SER A 565 -32.24 -18.69 54.60
C SER A 565 -30.85 -18.86 55.22
N ALA A 566 -30.39 -20.11 55.40
CA ALA A 566 -29.05 -20.41 55.92
C ALA A 566 -27.94 -19.86 55.02
N MET A 567 -28.09 -19.90 53.68
CA MET A 567 -27.09 -19.36 52.75
C MET A 567 -26.95 -17.83 52.85
N ILE A 568 -28.04 -17.11 53.15
CA ILE A 568 -28.02 -15.67 53.40
C ILE A 568 -27.30 -15.35 54.71
N ILE A 569 -27.64 -16.06 55.79
CA ILE A 569 -26.99 -15.87 57.11
C ILE A 569 -25.51 -16.21 57.05
N ASP A 570 -25.12 -17.27 56.33
CA ASP A 570 -23.72 -17.61 56.10
C ASP A 570 -23.01 -16.48 55.34
N HIS A 571 -23.64 -15.93 54.30
CA HIS A 571 -23.09 -14.79 53.54
C HIS A 571 -22.87 -13.55 54.40
N GLU A 572 -23.85 -13.16 55.22
CA GLU A 572 -23.76 -12.02 56.15
C GLU A 572 -22.61 -12.21 57.16
N ASN A 573 -22.43 -13.43 57.65
CA ASN A 573 -21.36 -13.78 58.58
C ASN A 573 -19.98 -13.98 57.90
N GLY A 574 -19.90 -13.85 56.58
CA GLY A 574 -18.67 -14.07 55.81
C GLY A 574 -18.23 -15.53 55.77
N VAL A 575 -19.15 -16.48 55.95
CA VAL A 575 -18.94 -17.93 55.95
C VAL A 575 -19.49 -18.52 54.64
N GLY A 576 -18.84 -19.57 54.12
CA GLY A 576 -19.32 -20.29 52.93
C GLY A 576 -18.74 -19.82 51.59
N SER A 577 -19.25 -20.39 50.50
CA SER A 577 -18.79 -20.14 49.12
C SER A 577 -19.28 -18.78 48.60
N ASN A 578 -18.49 -18.12 47.73
CA ASN A 578 -18.83 -16.82 47.12
C ASN A 578 -19.91 -16.93 46.02
N TRP A 579 -21.06 -17.52 46.34
CA TRP A 579 -22.17 -17.74 45.41
C TRP A 579 -22.78 -16.42 44.91
N THR A 580 -22.59 -15.33 45.66
CA THR A 580 -23.01 -13.98 45.28
C THR A 580 -22.25 -13.41 44.07
N THR A 581 -21.29 -14.12 43.45
CA THR A 581 -20.76 -13.70 42.14
C THR A 581 -21.77 -13.92 41.01
N ALA A 582 -22.66 -14.90 41.16
CA ALA A 582 -23.75 -15.18 40.23
C ALA A 582 -24.86 -14.12 40.35
N SER A 583 -25.19 -13.44 39.25
CA SER A 583 -26.20 -12.36 39.22
C SER A 583 -27.59 -12.85 39.59
N GLU A 584 -27.95 -14.02 39.09
CA GLU A 584 -29.21 -14.71 39.34
C GLU A 584 -29.32 -15.11 40.82
N LYS A 585 -28.27 -15.64 41.44
CA LYS A 585 -28.31 -15.98 42.87
C LYS A 585 -28.40 -14.75 43.77
N ARG A 586 -27.74 -13.64 43.41
CA ARG A 586 -27.92 -12.35 44.12
C ARG A 586 -29.36 -11.87 44.04
N ALA A 587 -29.94 -11.89 42.84
CA ALA A 587 -31.32 -11.47 42.62
C ALA A 587 -32.32 -12.39 43.35
N ALA A 588 -32.01 -13.68 43.50
CA ALA A 588 -32.84 -14.60 44.28
C ALA A 588 -32.79 -14.33 45.79
N ALA A 589 -31.66 -13.83 46.29
CA ALA A 589 -31.43 -13.61 47.72
C ALA A 589 -31.93 -12.26 48.24
N ASP A 590 -31.85 -11.19 47.43
CA ASP A 590 -32.38 -9.85 47.75
C ASP A 590 -33.90 -9.81 47.56
N VAL A 591 -34.62 -10.45 48.49
CA VAL A 591 -36.09 -10.60 48.43
C VAL A 591 -36.84 -9.38 48.97
N ASN A 592 -36.13 -8.47 49.65
CA ASN A 592 -36.67 -7.19 50.09
C ASN A 592 -36.46 -6.05 49.06
N GLY A 593 -35.55 -6.25 48.09
CA GLY A 593 -35.26 -5.32 46.99
C GLY A 593 -34.46 -4.08 47.39
N ASP A 594 -33.74 -4.11 48.51
CA ASP A 594 -32.95 -2.99 49.01
C ASP A 594 -31.50 -2.95 48.47
N GLY A 595 -31.09 -4.01 47.77
CA GLY A 595 -29.78 -4.13 47.14
C GLY A 595 -28.70 -4.73 48.03
N ASN A 596 -28.99 -5.03 49.30
CA ASN A 596 -28.13 -5.77 50.21
C ASN A 596 -28.70 -7.17 50.43
N ILE A 597 -27.85 -8.11 50.85
CA ILE A 597 -28.25 -9.48 51.20
C ILE A 597 -27.88 -9.65 52.67
N ASP A 598 -28.88 -9.60 53.56
CA ASP A 598 -28.66 -9.63 55.01
C ASP A 598 -29.74 -10.41 55.79
N ALA A 599 -29.68 -10.38 57.12
CA ALA A 599 -30.62 -11.10 57.99
C ALA A 599 -32.11 -10.75 57.74
N ILE A 600 -32.43 -9.58 57.16
CA ILE A 600 -33.80 -9.20 56.84
C ILE A 600 -34.33 -10.08 55.71
N ASP A 601 -33.53 -10.34 54.68
CA ASP A 601 -33.89 -11.25 53.59
C ASP A 601 -34.08 -12.68 54.09
N ALA A 602 -33.16 -13.15 54.93
CA ALA A 602 -33.28 -14.46 55.59
C ALA A 602 -34.57 -14.58 56.43
N GLY A 603 -34.95 -13.49 57.09
CA GLY A 603 -36.21 -13.38 57.84
C GLY A 603 -37.46 -13.43 56.95
N ILE A 604 -37.40 -12.82 55.76
CA ILE A 604 -38.51 -12.91 54.78
C ILE A 604 -38.66 -14.35 54.28
N ILE A 605 -37.55 -15.06 54.01
CA ILE A 605 -37.61 -16.49 53.67
C ILE A 605 -38.27 -17.27 54.82
N ALA A 606 -37.84 -17.06 56.07
CA ALA A 606 -38.46 -17.71 57.23
C ALA A 606 -39.96 -17.38 57.37
N ASP A 607 -40.38 -16.15 57.09
CA ASP A 607 -41.80 -15.76 57.04
C ASP A 607 -42.56 -16.47 55.91
N CYS A 608 -41.91 -16.72 54.76
CA CYS A 608 -42.46 -17.52 53.67
C CYS A 608 -42.68 -18.99 54.08
N LEU A 609 -41.72 -19.59 54.79
CA LEU A 609 -41.90 -20.95 55.33
C LEU A 609 -43.03 -21.03 56.37
N ASN A 610 -43.24 -19.96 57.13
CA ASN A 610 -44.32 -19.88 58.12
C ASN A 610 -45.67 -19.46 57.54
N TYR A 611 -45.81 -19.41 56.21
CA TYR A 611 -47.04 -19.00 55.53
C TYR A 611 -47.51 -17.58 55.91
N LEU A 612 -46.59 -16.71 56.33
CA LEU A 612 -46.86 -15.30 56.69
C LEU A 612 -46.66 -14.36 55.50
N LYS A 613 -45.69 -14.67 54.62
CA LYS A 613 -45.37 -13.91 53.42
C LYS A 613 -45.28 -14.81 52.19
N THR A 614 -45.40 -14.22 51.01
CA THR A 614 -45.09 -14.87 49.72
C THR A 614 -44.29 -13.94 48.84
N ILE A 615 -43.49 -14.51 47.95
CA ILE A 615 -42.66 -13.79 46.99
C ILE A 615 -43.31 -13.90 45.61
N ASP A 616 -43.61 -12.77 44.99
CA ASP A 616 -44.09 -12.72 43.61
C ASP A 616 -42.95 -13.11 42.67
N GLN A 617 -43.07 -14.27 42.04
CA GLN A 617 -42.02 -14.82 41.17
C GLN A 617 -41.81 -14.01 39.88
N THR A 618 -42.72 -13.09 39.53
CA THR A 618 -42.59 -12.21 38.36
C THR A 618 -41.89 -10.89 38.69
N THR A 619 -41.99 -10.40 39.93
CA THR A 619 -41.44 -9.10 40.35
C THR A 619 -40.33 -9.18 41.40
N GLY A 620 -40.23 -10.31 42.11
CA GLY A 620 -39.34 -10.51 43.26
C GLY A 620 -39.87 -9.92 44.58
N ALA A 621 -41.04 -9.27 44.58
CA ALA A 621 -41.53 -8.55 45.75
C ALA A 621 -42.17 -9.50 46.79
N ALA A 622 -41.74 -9.38 48.05
CA ALA A 622 -42.35 -10.08 49.18
C ALA A 622 -43.61 -9.35 49.70
N THR A 623 -44.72 -10.07 49.83
CA THR A 623 -46.03 -9.54 50.30
C THR A 623 -46.59 -10.39 51.44
N LEU A 624 -47.44 -9.79 52.29
CA LEU A 624 -48.14 -10.53 53.35
C LEU A 624 -49.23 -11.43 52.75
N ILE A 625 -49.35 -12.64 53.27
CA ILE A 625 -50.45 -13.54 52.93
C ILE A 625 -51.67 -13.09 53.76
N SER A 626 -52.65 -12.45 53.11
CA SER A 626 -53.90 -11.96 53.71
C SER A 626 -55.11 -12.83 53.38
#